data_AF-A0AAV6TG57-F1
#
_entry.id   AF-A0AAV6TG57-F1
#
_cell.length_a   1.000
_cell.length_b   1.000
_cell.length_c   1.000
_cell.angle_alpha   90.00
_cell.angle_beta   90.00
_cell.angle_gamma   90.00
#
_symmetry.space_group_name_H-M   'P 1'
#
loop_
_entity.id
_entity.type
_entity.pdbx_description
1 polymer ?
#
loop_
_entity_poly.entity_id
_entity_poly.type
_entity_poly.pdbx_seq_one_letter_code
_entity_poly.pdbx_strand_id
1 'polypeptide(L)'
;MGYLRISMTVSLFMILYVVLIKLAMAEGISSPTGKPLFLTPYIENGDVETGRILSRVGPLPNATSSVTSYSGFITINKEYNSNTFFWFFPAMVSNLLLDNSHIVCVF
;
A
#
# COMPACT_ATOMS: atom_id res chain seq x y z
N MET A 1 -19.99 -16.96 -46.07
CA MET A 1 -18.62 -16.38 -45.92
C MET A 1 -18.59 -14.96 -45.31
N GLY A 2 -19.72 -14.26 -45.13
CA GLY A 2 -19.77 -12.90 -44.55
C GLY A 2 -19.74 -12.84 -43.00
N TYR A 3 -20.36 -13.80 -42.32
CA TYR A 3 -20.41 -13.85 -40.85
C TYR A 3 -19.03 -13.91 -40.18
N LEU A 4 -18.08 -14.66 -40.75
CA LEU A 4 -16.73 -14.78 -40.19
C LEU A 4 -15.94 -13.47 -40.29
N ARG A 5 -16.15 -12.70 -41.37
CA ARG A 5 -15.49 -11.40 -41.58
C ARG A 5 -16.07 -10.33 -40.65
N ILE A 6 -17.39 -10.33 -40.45
CA ILE A 6 -18.09 -9.43 -39.52
C ILE A 6 -17.72 -9.76 -38.07
N SER A 7 -17.65 -11.04 -37.70
CA SER A 7 -17.22 -11.47 -36.35
C SER A 7 -15.79 -11.05 -36.03
N MET A 8 -14.90 -11.07 -37.02
CA MET A 8 -13.50 -10.70 -36.86
C MET A 8 -13.33 -9.19 -36.72
N THR A 9 -14.04 -8.38 -37.52
CA THR A 9 -14.01 -6.92 -37.36
C THR A 9 -14.62 -6.46 -36.05
N VAL A 10 -15.73 -7.07 -35.59
CA VAL A 10 -16.32 -6.77 -34.28
C VAL A 10 -15.37 -7.15 -33.14
N SER A 11 -14.68 -8.30 -33.22
CA SER A 11 -13.68 -8.70 -32.23
C SER A 11 -12.47 -7.76 -32.21
N LEU A 12 -11.97 -7.35 -33.37
CA LEU A 12 -10.86 -6.39 -33.47
C LEU A 12 -11.24 -5.03 -32.90
N PHE A 13 -12.46 -4.56 -33.13
CA PHE A 13 -12.96 -3.31 -32.55
C PHE A 13 -13.10 -3.40 -31.03
N MET A 14 -13.58 -4.53 -30.51
CA MET A 14 -13.65 -4.80 -29.07
C MET A 14 -12.26 -4.85 -28.43
N ILE A 15 -11.31 -5.54 -29.06
CA ILE A 15 -9.92 -5.60 -28.58
C ILE A 15 -9.29 -4.21 -28.61
N LEU A 16 -9.46 -3.47 -29.70
CA LEU A 16 -8.96 -2.10 -29.82
C LEU A 16 -9.57 -1.20 -28.75
N TYR A 17 -10.88 -1.28 -28.53
CA TYR A 17 -11.57 -0.49 -27.50
C TYR A 17 -11.06 -0.81 -26.08
N VAL A 18 -10.85 -2.09 -25.75
CA VAL A 18 -10.28 -2.52 -24.47
C VAL A 18 -8.84 -2.02 -24.32
N VAL A 19 -8.03 -2.06 -25.39
CA VAL A 19 -6.67 -1.52 -25.39
C VAL A 19 -6.68 -0.01 -25.20
N LEU A 20 -7.58 0.72 -25.86
CA LEU A 20 -7.74 2.16 -25.70
C LEU A 20 -8.15 2.54 -24.27
N ILE A 21 -9.06 1.77 -23.65
CA ILE A 21 -9.42 1.96 -22.24
C ILE A 21 -8.23 1.72 -21.31
N LYS A 22 -7.45 0.65 -21.52
CA LYS A 22 -6.26 0.39 -20.69
C LYS A 22 -5.19 1.47 -20.82
N LEU A 23 -5.00 2.01 -22.01
CA LEU A 23 -4.08 3.13 -22.25
C LEU A 23 -4.58 4.42 -21.59
N ALA A 24 -5.89 4.70 -21.67
CA ALA A 24 -6.49 5.88 -21.02
C ALA A 24 -6.43 5.81 -19.48
N MET A 25 -6.51 4.60 -18.91
CA MET A 25 -6.44 4.37 -17.45
C MET A 25 -4.99 4.28 -16.93
N ALA A 26 -3.99 4.26 -17.82
CA ALA A 26 -2.58 4.14 -17.44
C ALA A 26 -2.00 5.44 -16.87
N GLU A 27 -2.69 6.56 -17.08
CA GLU A 27 -2.37 7.81 -16.38
C GLU A 27 -2.90 7.71 -14.96
N GLY A 28 -2.00 7.27 -14.07
CA GLY A 28 -2.31 7.13 -12.66
C GLY A 28 -2.81 8.45 -12.10
N ILE A 29 -4.07 8.48 -11.67
CA ILE A 29 -4.66 9.60 -10.94
C ILE A 29 -3.76 9.84 -9.72
N SER A 30 -2.99 10.92 -9.74
CA SER A 30 -2.26 11.41 -8.58
C SER A 30 -3.27 12.02 -7.62
N SER A 31 -3.89 11.19 -6.78
CA SER A 31 -4.64 11.74 -5.66
C SER A 31 -3.66 12.53 -4.77
N PRO A 32 -4.11 13.62 -4.12
CA PRO A 32 -3.27 14.33 -3.16
C PRO A 32 -2.81 13.43 -2.00
N THR A 33 -3.46 12.27 -1.81
CA THR A 33 -3.19 11.28 -0.78
C THR A 33 -2.25 10.15 -1.21
N GLY A 34 -1.76 10.16 -2.45
CA GLY A 34 -0.86 9.13 -2.98
C GLY A 34 -1.54 7.76 -3.19
N LYS A 35 -0.73 6.75 -3.52
CA LYS A 35 -1.21 5.36 -3.69
C LYS A 35 -1.29 4.66 -2.33
N PRO A 36 -2.36 3.90 -2.04
CA PRO A 36 -2.47 3.14 -0.79
C PRO A 36 -1.36 2.08 -0.72
N LEU A 37 -0.69 1.99 0.43
CA LEU A 37 0.34 1.00 0.69
C LEU A 37 -0.27 -0.25 1.35
N PHE A 38 -0.21 -1.37 0.64
CA PHE A 38 -0.58 -2.68 1.17
C PHE A 38 0.68 -3.42 1.63
N LEU A 39 0.72 -3.81 2.91
CA LEU A 39 1.87 -4.51 3.50
C LEU A 39 1.79 -6.03 3.37
N THR A 40 0.60 -6.57 3.12
CA THR A 40 0.36 -8.00 2.91
C THR A 40 1.36 -8.68 1.97
N PRO A 41 1.64 -8.19 0.74
CA PRO A 41 2.59 -8.87 -0.15
C PRO A 41 4.02 -8.91 0.41
N TYR A 42 4.43 -7.89 1.17
CA TYR A 42 5.75 -7.83 1.79
C TYR A 42 5.85 -8.81 2.97
N ILE A 43 4.79 -8.91 3.78
CA ILE A 43 4.70 -9.84 4.90
C ILE A 43 4.70 -11.29 4.42
N GLU A 44 3.92 -11.59 3.37
CA GLU A 44 3.80 -12.95 2.82
C GLU A 44 5.08 -13.41 2.12
N ASN A 45 5.81 -12.50 1.48
CA ASN A 45 7.10 -12.79 0.87
C ASN A 45 8.26 -12.83 1.90
N GLY A 46 8.00 -12.57 3.19
CA GLY A 46 9.02 -12.48 4.23
C GLY A 46 9.88 -11.22 4.17
N ASP A 47 9.59 -10.29 3.25
CA ASP A 47 10.29 -9.02 3.06
C ASP A 47 9.76 -7.92 3.99
N VAL A 48 9.83 -8.21 5.29
CA VAL A 48 9.32 -7.32 6.35
C VAL A 48 10.09 -6.01 6.41
N GLU A 49 11.37 -6.01 6.01
CA GLU A 49 12.23 -4.83 6.04
C GLU A 49 11.78 -3.78 5.02
N THR A 50 11.55 -4.19 3.77
CA THR A 50 11.03 -3.29 2.73
C THR A 50 9.63 -2.78 3.11
N GLY A 51 8.76 -3.67 3.59
CA GLY A 51 7.43 -3.27 4.09
C GLY A 51 7.52 -2.22 5.20
N ARG A 52 8.46 -2.38 6.14
CA ARG A 52 8.70 -1.42 7.23
C ARG A 52 9.19 -0.08 6.71
N ILE A 53 10.16 -0.07 5.80
CA ILE A 53 10.71 1.17 5.21
C ILE A 53 9.60 1.93 4.46
N LEU A 54 8.81 1.23 3.65
CA LEU A 54 7.71 1.82 2.88
C LEU A 54 6.58 2.34 3.78
N SER A 55 6.30 1.67 4.90
CA SER A 55 5.26 2.11 5.84
C SER A 55 5.62 3.36 6.65
N ARG A 56 6.87 3.84 6.57
CA ARG A 56 7.33 4.97 7.38
C ARG A 56 6.60 6.26 6.97
N VAL A 57 5.92 6.86 7.94
CA VAL A 57 5.29 8.18 7.79
C VAL A 57 6.32 9.25 8.16
N GLY A 58 6.37 10.30 7.33
CA GLY A 58 7.20 11.48 7.57
C GLY A 58 6.79 12.26 8.83
N PRO A 59 7.54 13.33 9.15
CA PRO A 59 7.24 14.16 10.31
C PRO A 59 5.81 14.72 10.24
N LEU A 60 5.08 14.55 11.34
CA LEU A 60 3.72 15.04 11.47
C LEU A 60 3.70 16.58 11.50
N PRO A 61 2.82 17.23 10.73
CA PRO A 61 2.62 18.66 10.84
C PRO A 61 2.15 18.98 12.26
N ASN A 62 2.84 19.92 12.92
CA ASN A 62 2.63 20.35 14.31
C ASN A 62 3.21 19.44 15.41
N ALA A 63 3.96 18.38 15.08
CA ALA A 63 4.74 17.68 16.08
C ALA A 63 6.05 18.44 16.36
N THR A 64 6.29 18.80 17.63
CA THR A 64 7.50 19.50 18.11
C THR A 64 8.78 18.66 18.01
N SER A 65 8.66 17.38 17.69
CA SER A 65 9.78 16.45 17.55
C SER A 65 9.51 15.53 16.37
N SER A 66 10.58 15.07 15.69
CA SER A 66 10.48 14.12 14.59
C SER A 66 10.00 12.76 15.12
N VAL A 67 8.68 12.60 15.25
CA VAL A 67 8.06 11.34 15.66
C VAL A 67 8.08 10.40 14.47
N THR A 68 8.90 9.35 14.54
CA THR A 68 8.83 8.28 13.55
C THR A 68 7.54 7.51 13.79
N SER A 69 6.72 7.34 12.76
CA SER A 69 5.52 6.49 12.83
C SER A 69 5.40 5.64 11.57
N TYR A 70 4.57 4.61 11.63
CA TYR A 70 4.40 3.65 10.54
C TYR A 70 2.92 3.44 10.27
N SER A 71 2.50 3.52 9.01
CA SER A 71 1.10 3.28 8.63
C SER A 71 1.00 2.45 7.36
N GLY A 72 -0.14 1.80 7.20
CA GLY A 72 -0.41 0.99 6.02
C GLY A 72 -1.68 0.17 6.16
N PHE A 73 -1.95 -0.63 5.12
CA PHE A 73 -3.07 -1.55 5.08
C PHE A 73 -2.57 -3.00 5.13
N ILE A 74 -3.21 -3.81 5.96
CA ILE A 74 -2.98 -5.26 6.04
C ILE A 74 -4.26 -5.95 5.57
N THR A 75 -4.14 -6.86 4.62
CA THR A 75 -5.25 -7.64 4.09
C THR A 75 -5.56 -8.77 5.07
N ILE A 76 -6.76 -8.76 5.62
CA ILE A 76 -7.25 -9.79 6.55
C ILE A 76 -7.90 -10.93 5.77
N ASN A 77 -8.64 -10.59 4.71
CA ASN A 77 -9.31 -11.57 3.87
C ASN A 77 -9.09 -11.25 2.39
N LYS A 78 -8.44 -12.18 1.67
CA LYS A 78 -8.13 -12.05 0.25
C LYS A 78 -9.35 -12.23 -0.65
N GLU A 79 -10.29 -13.07 -0.24
CA GLU A 79 -11.51 -13.36 -1.01
C GLU A 79 -12.40 -12.12 -1.14
N TYR A 80 -12.51 -11.34 -0.06
CA TYR A 80 -13.29 -10.11 -0.04
C TYR A 80 -12.45 -8.84 -0.15
N ASN A 81 -11.15 -8.95 -0.46
CA ASN A 81 -10.19 -7.83 -0.46
C ASN A 81 -10.36 -6.91 0.76
N SER A 82 -10.57 -7.50 1.93
CA SER A 82 -10.83 -6.78 3.17
C SER A 82 -9.52 -6.40 3.81
N ASN A 83 -9.31 -5.09 3.99
CA ASN A 83 -8.05 -4.51 4.45
C ASN A 83 -8.28 -3.70 5.72
N THR A 84 -7.41 -3.87 6.71
CA THR A 84 -7.40 -3.09 7.94
C THR A 84 -6.27 -2.08 7.91
N PHE A 85 -6.61 -0.82 8.19
CA PHE A 85 -5.65 0.26 8.38
C PHE A 85 -5.02 0.16 9.77
N PHE A 86 -3.72 0.40 9.86
CA PHE A 86 -3.03 0.60 11.14
C PHE A 86 -2.14 1.84 11.08
N TRP A 87 -1.93 2.44 12.24
CA TRP A 87 -0.98 3.52 12.44
C TRP A 87 -0.28 3.31 13.77
N PHE A 88 0.99 2.92 13.69
CA PHE A 88 1.80 2.54 14.83
C PHE A 88 2.82 3.63 15.16
N PHE A 89 2.96 3.89 16.46
CA PHE A 89 3.94 4.83 17.01
C PHE A 89 4.86 4.05 17.96
N PRO A 90 6.17 3.93 17.65
CA PRO A 90 7.11 3.36 18.59
C PRO A 90 7.20 4.22 19.84
N ALA A 91 7.39 3.58 20.99
CA ALA A 91 7.61 4.28 22.24
C ALA A 91 8.85 5.19 22.13
N MET A 92 8.71 6.44 22.61
CA MET A 92 9.88 7.31 22.80
C MET A 92 10.69 6.75 23.97
N VAL A 93 11.75 6.01 23.66
CA VAL A 93 12.72 5.63 24.68
C VAL A 93 13.46 6.91 25.06
N SER A 94 13.05 7.53 26.18
CA SER A 94 13.94 8.47 26.85
C SER A 94 15.19 7.69 27.24
N ASN A 95 16.37 8.13 26.81
CA ASN A 95 17.66 7.61 27.26
C ASN A 95 17.94 7.92 28.75
N LEU A 96 16.91 7.86 29.61
CA LEU A 96 17.01 7.44 30.99
C LEU A 96 16.36 6.05 30.98
N LEU A 97 17.05 4.95 30.83
CA LEU A 97 18.22 4.52 31.59
C LEU A 97 18.99 3.52 30.73
N LEU A 98 20.27 3.80 30.48
CA LEU A 98 21.26 2.74 30.42
C LEU A 98 21.46 2.21 31.85
N ASP A 99 20.41 1.68 32.45
CA ASP A 99 20.56 0.72 33.52
C ASP A 99 19.63 -0.45 33.24
N ASN A 100 20.30 -1.57 33.10
CA ASN A 100 19.88 -2.92 32.87
C ASN A 100 18.48 -3.26 33.37
N SER A 101 17.84 -4.13 32.59
CA SER A 101 16.69 -4.96 32.91
C SER A 101 15.30 -4.33 32.71
N HIS A 102 14.46 -5.10 32.01
CA HIS A 102 13.03 -4.94 31.79
C HIS A 102 12.59 -4.14 30.55
N ILE A 103 12.34 -4.93 29.51
CA ILE A 103 11.39 -4.70 28.42
C ILE A 103 10.18 -3.92 28.94
N VAL A 104 10.04 -2.67 28.53
CA VAL A 104 8.78 -1.94 28.63
C VAL A 104 8.15 -1.96 27.24
N CYS A 105 7.47 -3.06 26.94
CA CYS A 105 6.36 -3.05 25.99
C CYS A 105 5.21 -2.29 26.68
N VAL A 106 4.89 -1.09 26.19
CA VAL A 106 3.54 -0.54 26.33
C VAL A 106 2.87 -0.74 24.97
N PHE A 107 1.71 -1.39 25.02
CA PHE A 107 0.84 -1.75 23.91
C PHE A 107 0.62 -0.63 22.90
#